data_AF-A0A1V3IBP9-F1
#
_entry.id   AF-A0A1V3IBP9-F1
#
_cell.length_a   1.000
_cell.length_b   1.000
_cell.length_c   1.000
_cell.angle_alpha   90.00
_cell.angle_beta   90.00
_cell.angle_gamma   90.00
#
_symmetry.space_group_name_H-M   'P 1'
#
loop_
_entity.id
_entity.type
_entity.pdbx_description
1 polymer ?
#
loop_
_entity_poly.entity_id
_entity_poly.type
_entity_poly.pdbx_seq_one_letter_code
_entity_poly.pdbx_strand_id
1 'polypeptide(L)'
;MWFLFVLCFTTIIFYLIGKRPVRLLKRGKRLRSEYIEIQENRFYLEEVAFSDYHQALHHYFYLIPQFSNRRDLLETKYNYLDWTDTILRFSDCTLQLVRRIDKILLIKSQTPMNISEFERLTKEI
;
A
#
# COMPACT_ATOMS: atom_id res chain seq x y z
N MET A 1 -36.32 -18.86 17.98
CA MET A 1 -35.78 -17.56 18.42
C MET A 1 -34.25 -17.46 18.36
N TRP A 2 -33.47 -18.50 18.69
CA TRP A 2 -31.98 -18.46 18.65
C TRP A 2 -31.37 -18.35 17.24
N PHE A 3 -31.98 -18.97 16.22
CA PHE A 3 -31.46 -18.96 14.84
C PHE A 3 -31.38 -17.55 14.23
N LEU A 4 -32.31 -16.65 14.55
CA LEU A 4 -32.28 -15.26 14.10
C LEU A 4 -31.10 -14.48 14.71
N PHE A 5 -30.77 -14.77 15.97
CA PHE A 5 -29.60 -14.17 16.63
C PHE A 5 -28.30 -14.63 16.00
N VAL A 6 -28.15 -15.92 15.71
CA VAL A 6 -26.96 -16.46 15.03
C VAL A 6 -26.79 -15.83 13.64
N LEU A 7 -27.89 -15.65 12.89
CA LEU A 7 -27.85 -15.06 11.55
C LEU A 7 -27.52 -13.57 11.55
N CYS A 8 -28.02 -12.81 12.53
CA CYS A 8 -27.59 -11.43 12.77
C CYS A 8 -26.10 -11.37 13.16
N PHE A 9 -25.64 -12.29 14.00
CA PHE A 9 -24.26 -12.26 14.48
C PHE A 9 -23.27 -12.59 13.35
N THR A 10 -23.57 -13.57 12.50
CA THR A 10 -22.73 -13.92 11.35
C THR A 10 -22.68 -12.81 10.32
N THR A 11 -23.81 -12.15 10.02
CA THR A 11 -23.84 -11.00 9.09
C THR A 11 -23.06 -9.80 9.62
N ILE A 12 -23.14 -9.50 10.92
CA ILE A 12 -22.34 -8.45 11.57
C ILE A 12 -20.85 -8.78 11.49
N ILE A 13 -20.45 -10.02 11.80
CA ILE A 13 -19.05 -10.46 11.71
C ILE A 13 -18.54 -10.35 10.26
N PHE A 14 -19.32 -10.81 9.28
CA PHE A 14 -18.94 -10.76 7.88
C PHE A 14 -18.79 -9.31 7.39
N TYR A 15 -19.70 -8.43 7.81
CA TYR A 15 -19.65 -7.00 7.51
C TYR A 15 -18.42 -6.31 8.13
N LEU A 16 -18.07 -6.66 9.37
CA LEU A 16 -16.89 -6.13 10.06
C LEU A 16 -15.57 -6.60 9.44
N ILE A 17 -15.51 -7.86 8.98
CA ILE A 17 -14.32 -8.40 8.31
C ILE A 17 -14.15 -7.75 6.92
N GLY A 18 -15.24 -7.57 6.18
CA GLY A 18 -15.21 -6.97 4.84
C GLY A 18 -14.77 -5.51 4.81
N LYS A 19 -14.93 -4.77 5.93
CA LYS A 19 -14.48 -3.37 6.05
C LYS A 19 -12.99 -3.19 6.30
N ARG A 20 -12.23 -4.26 6.58
CA ARG A 20 -10.80 -4.12 6.78
C ARG A 20 -10.13 -3.87 5.43
N PRO A 21 -9.37 -2.77 5.27
CA PRO A 21 -8.66 -2.51 4.03
C PRO A 21 -7.75 -3.70 3.73
N VAL A 22 -7.80 -4.18 2.48
CA VAL A 22 -7.01 -5.31 2.04
C VAL A 22 -5.54 -4.94 2.21
N ARG A 23 -4.88 -5.63 3.14
CA ARG A 23 -3.45 -5.43 3.44
C ARG A 23 -2.62 -5.75 2.20
N LEU A 24 -1.90 -4.76 1.68
CA LEU A 24 -1.06 -4.92 0.50
C LEU A 24 0.33 -5.44 0.88
N LEU A 25 0.89 -5.01 2.01
CA LEU A 25 2.19 -5.46 2.51
C LEU A 25 2.01 -6.67 3.43
N LYS A 26 1.97 -7.87 2.85
CA LYS A 26 1.74 -9.13 3.60
C LYS A 26 2.85 -9.50 4.61
N ARG A 27 4.06 -8.94 4.44
CA ARG A 27 5.24 -9.25 5.26
C ARG A 27 5.58 -8.07 6.18
N GLY A 28 6.28 -8.36 7.27
CA GLY A 28 6.65 -7.37 8.29
C GLY A 28 5.55 -7.13 9.33
N LYS A 29 5.94 -6.47 10.43
CA LYS A 29 5.04 -6.06 11.51
C LYS A 29 4.34 -4.76 11.09
N ARG A 30 3.01 -4.81 10.98
CA ARG A 30 2.20 -3.62 10.65
C ARG A 30 2.40 -2.54 11.70
N LEU A 31 2.81 -1.35 11.27
CA LEU A 31 2.89 -0.16 12.11
C LEU A 31 1.66 0.72 11.92
N ARG A 32 1.32 1.02 10.67
CA ARG A 32 0.23 1.93 10.30
C ARG A 32 -0.47 1.39 9.06
N SER A 33 -1.80 1.49 9.02
CA SER A 33 -2.44 1.63 7.72
C SER A 33 -3.73 2.42 7.83
N GLU A 34 -3.87 3.40 6.94
CA GLU A 34 -4.91 4.41 7.00
C GLU A 34 -5.16 5.02 5.62
N TYR A 35 -6.22 5.80 5.54
CA TYR A 35 -6.49 6.66 4.39
C TYR A 35 -6.26 8.11 4.78
N ILE A 36 -5.58 8.85 3.91
CA ILE A 36 -5.41 10.29 4.02
C ILE A 36 -5.97 10.97 2.77
N GLU A 37 -6.34 12.23 2.90
CA GLU A 37 -6.81 13.05 1.79
C GLU A 37 -5.86 14.24 1.61
N ILE A 38 -5.28 14.39 0.42
CA ILE A 38 -4.38 15.48 0.06
C ILE A 38 -4.91 16.10 -1.22
N GLN A 39 -5.25 17.39 -1.20
CA GLN A 39 -5.76 18.12 -2.35
C GLN A 39 -6.87 17.33 -3.09
N GLU A 40 -7.91 16.93 -2.36
CA GLU A 40 -9.08 16.16 -2.84
C GLU A 40 -8.78 14.74 -3.35
N ASN A 41 -7.51 14.32 -3.34
CA ASN A 41 -7.09 12.98 -3.70
C ASN A 41 -6.95 12.11 -2.45
N ARG A 42 -7.53 10.91 -2.49
CA ARG A 42 -7.43 9.93 -1.40
C ARG A 42 -6.28 8.98 -1.63
N PHE A 43 -5.48 8.80 -0.59
CA PHE A 43 -4.34 7.92 -0.56
C PHE A 43 -4.49 6.90 0.56
N TYR A 44 -4.16 5.65 0.25
CA TYR A 44 -3.97 4.60 1.23
C TYR A 44 -2.49 4.53 1.58
N LEU A 45 -2.20 4.65 2.88
CA LEU A 45 -0.87 4.46 3.44
C LEU A 45 -0.80 3.14 4.17
N GLU A 46 0.27 2.39 3.96
CA GLU A 46 0.57 1.19 4.73
C GLU A 46 2.07 1.13 5.05
N GLU A 47 2.39 1.07 6.34
CA GLU A 47 3.76 0.98 6.82
C GLU A 47 3.97 -0.30 7.62
N VAL A 48 5.05 -1.01 7.31
CA VAL A 48 5.48 -2.22 8.01
C VAL A 48 6.93 -2.09 8.45
N ALA A 49 7.24 -2.61 9.64
CA ALA A 49 8.59 -2.73 10.16
C ALA A 49 9.12 -4.15 10.04
N PHE A 50 10.42 -4.27 9.90
CA PHE A 50 11.19 -5.51 9.95
C PHE A 50 12.12 -5.47 11.15
N SER A 51 12.77 -6.59 11.48
CA SER A 51 13.71 -6.60 12.61
C SER A 51 14.98 -5.80 12.36
N ASP A 52 15.38 -5.68 11.09
CA ASP A 52 16.64 -5.06 10.70
C ASP A 52 16.58 -4.54 9.25
N TYR A 53 17.61 -3.76 8.91
CA TYR A 53 17.82 -3.16 7.60
C TYR A 53 17.85 -4.19 6.46
N HIS A 54 18.52 -5.33 6.66
CA HIS A 54 18.71 -6.33 5.60
C HIS A 54 17.40 -7.04 5.28
N GLN A 55 16.58 -7.33 6.30
CA GLN A 55 15.24 -7.87 6.09
C GLN A 55 14.35 -6.89 5.36
N ALA A 56 14.37 -5.60 5.73
CA ALA A 56 13.61 -4.58 5.00
C ALA A 56 14.05 -4.49 3.53
N LEU A 57 15.36 -4.51 3.26
CA LEU A 57 15.91 -4.47 1.91
C LEU A 57 15.53 -5.71 1.09
N HIS A 58 15.71 -6.90 1.64
CA HIS A 58 15.34 -8.15 0.99
C HIS A 58 13.84 -8.20 0.69
N HIS A 59 13.00 -7.77 1.64
CA HIS A 59 11.56 -7.72 1.43
C HIS A 59 11.12 -6.64 0.45
N TYR A 60 11.83 -5.52 0.38
CA TYR A 60 11.60 -4.50 -0.65
C TYR A 60 11.77 -5.10 -2.06
N PHE A 61 12.91 -5.73 -2.33
CA PHE A 61 13.16 -6.34 -3.64
C PHE A 61 12.25 -7.53 -3.94
N TYR A 62 11.72 -8.18 -2.91
CA TYR A 62 10.68 -9.20 -3.09
C TYR A 62 9.33 -8.61 -3.52
N LEU A 63 8.99 -7.38 -3.11
CA LEU A 63 7.72 -6.73 -3.42
C LEU A 63 7.68 -6.17 -4.85
N ILE A 64 8.79 -5.61 -5.35
CA ILE A 64 8.87 -5.04 -6.71
C ILE A 64 8.28 -5.97 -7.78
N PRO A 65 8.74 -7.21 -7.97
CA PRO A 65 8.19 -8.10 -8.99
C PRO A 65 6.71 -8.45 -8.73
N GLN A 66 6.22 -8.44 -7.49
CA GLN A 66 4.80 -8.71 -7.21
C GLN A 66 3.89 -7.61 -7.77
N PHE A 67 4.32 -6.36 -7.68
CA PHE A 67 3.57 -5.23 -8.23
C PHE A 67 3.86 -5.04 -9.72
N SER A 68 5.10 -5.23 -10.16
CA SER A 68 5.48 -5.04 -11.56
C SER A 68 4.94 -6.12 -12.50
N ASN A 69 4.68 -7.34 -12.01
CA ASN A 69 4.07 -8.41 -12.82
C ASN A 69 2.55 -8.23 -13.03
N ARG A 70 1.96 -7.18 -12.46
CA ARG A 70 0.54 -6.87 -12.65
C ARG A 70 0.32 -6.41 -14.10
N ARG A 71 -0.66 -7.00 -14.80
CA ARG A 71 -0.87 -6.82 -16.26
C ARG A 71 -1.20 -5.40 -16.71
N ASP A 72 -1.67 -4.56 -15.80
CA ASP A 72 -2.13 -3.20 -16.06
C ASP A 72 -1.10 -2.13 -15.62
N LEU A 73 0.15 -2.53 -15.44
CA LEU A 73 1.27 -1.62 -15.25
C LEU A 73 1.49 -0.80 -16.52
N LEU A 74 1.39 0.53 -16.40
CA LEU A 74 1.59 1.47 -17.48
C LEU A 74 3.01 2.04 -17.46
N GLU A 75 3.55 2.28 -16.26
CA GLU A 75 4.81 3.00 -16.11
C GLU A 75 5.48 2.66 -14.78
N THR A 76 6.82 2.66 -14.77
CA THR A 76 7.63 2.47 -13.56
C THR A 76 8.72 3.54 -13.55
N LYS A 77 8.87 4.22 -12.42
CA LYS A 77 9.95 5.17 -12.15
C LYS A 77 10.72 4.73 -10.92
N TYR A 78 12.03 4.62 -11.07
CA TYR A 78 12.95 4.41 -9.96
C TYR A 78 13.60 5.73 -9.59
N ASN A 79 13.82 5.97 -8.31
CA ASN A 79 14.65 7.06 -7.86
C ASN A 79 16.13 6.71 -8.17
N TYR A 80 16.82 7.63 -8.83
CA TYR A 80 18.20 7.42 -9.28
C TYR A 80 19.18 7.28 -8.11
N LEU A 81 18.93 8.03 -7.02
CA LEU A 81 19.82 8.07 -5.85
C LEU A 81 19.51 6.97 -4.84
N ASP A 82 18.26 6.49 -4.82
CA ASP A 82 17.81 5.44 -3.91
C ASP A 82 16.94 4.43 -4.67
N TRP A 83 17.54 3.29 -5.04
CA TRP A 83 16.82 2.21 -5.70
C TRP A 83 15.76 1.53 -4.80
N THR A 84 15.64 1.98 -3.55
CA THR A 84 14.55 1.60 -2.64
C THR A 84 13.42 2.60 -2.53
N ASP A 85 13.31 3.48 -3.53
CA ASP A 85 12.16 4.35 -3.81
C ASP A 85 11.69 4.12 -5.26
N THR A 86 10.51 3.52 -5.40
CA THR A 86 9.96 3.10 -6.69
C THR A 86 8.49 3.52 -6.79
N ILE A 87 8.14 4.16 -7.89
CA ILE A 87 6.77 4.56 -8.23
C ILE A 87 6.30 3.72 -9.43
N LEU A 88 5.09 3.18 -9.31
CA LEU A 88 4.44 2.29 -10.25
C LEU A 88 3.08 2.90 -10.59
N ARG A 89 2.85 3.20 -11.87
CA ARG A 89 1.56 3.68 -12.36
C ARG A 89 0.81 2.55 -13.04
N PHE A 90 -0.38 2.27 -12.55
CA PHE A 90 -1.32 1.31 -13.11
C PHE A 90 -2.49 2.03 -13.78
N SER A 91 -3.30 1.28 -14.51
CA SER A 91 -4.55 1.80 -15.09
C SER A 91 -5.58 2.27 -14.06
N ASP A 92 -5.54 1.73 -12.84
CA ASP A 92 -6.50 2.00 -11.78
C ASP A 92 -5.95 2.84 -10.61
N CYS A 93 -4.64 2.93 -10.46
CA CYS A 93 -4.00 3.60 -9.33
C CYS A 93 -2.53 3.94 -9.60
N THR A 94 -1.96 4.80 -8.77
CA THR A 94 -0.52 5.08 -8.71
C THR A 94 -0.02 4.67 -7.33
N LEU A 95 1.09 3.95 -7.29
CA LEU A 95 1.62 3.34 -6.07
C LEU A 95 3.10 3.67 -5.94
N GLN A 96 3.53 4.03 -4.74
CA GLN A 96 4.93 4.22 -4.39
C GLN A 96 5.33 3.28 -3.27
N LEU A 97 6.50 2.67 -3.41
CA LEU A 97 7.16 1.86 -2.41
C LEU A 97 8.45 2.57 -2.01
N VAL A 98 8.52 2.96 -0.74
CA VAL A 98 9.70 3.58 -0.15
C VAL A 98 10.19 2.74 1.01
N ARG A 99 11.47 2.42 1.04
CA ARG A 99 12.09 1.83 2.22
C ARG A 99 12.66 2.92 3.13
N ARG A 100 12.37 2.84 4.43
CA ARG A 100 12.86 3.76 5.47
C ARG A 100 13.63 2.96 6.51
N ILE A 101 14.94 2.77 6.30
CA ILE A 101 15.84 1.99 7.18
C ILE A 101 15.36 0.52 7.33
N ASP A 102 14.61 0.22 8.39
CA ASP A 102 14.04 -1.08 8.76
C ASP A 102 12.55 -1.20 8.40
N LYS A 103 11.99 -0.19 7.73
CA LYS A 103 10.56 -0.11 7.39
C LYS A 103 10.35 -0.04 5.89
N ILE A 104 9.16 -0.42 5.45
CA ILE A 104 8.67 -0.20 4.10
C ILE A 104 7.33 0.54 4.21
N LEU A 105 7.25 1.66 3.51
CA LEU A 105 6.05 2.46 3.31
C LEU A 105 5.51 2.19 1.90
N LEU A 106 4.23 1.89 1.83
CA LEU A 106 3.44 1.86 0.61
C LEU A 106 2.47 3.04 0.63
N ILE A 107 2.50 3.83 -0.43
CA ILE A 107 1.56 4.91 -0.69
C ILE A 107 0.80 4.54 -1.96
N LYS A 108 -0.53 4.46 -1.90
CA LYS A 108 -1.36 4.12 -3.05
C LYS A 108 -2.45 5.17 -3.22
N SER A 109 -2.52 5.80 -4.39
CA SER A 109 -3.66 6.66 -4.74
C SER A 109 -4.90 5.82 -5.05
N GLN A 110 -6.07 6.38 -4.78
CA GLN A 110 -7.34 5.76 -5.13
C GLN A 110 -7.67 5.87 -6.63
N THR A 111 -7.15 6.90 -7.29
CA THR A 111 -7.30 7.18 -8.72
C THR A 111 -5.94 7.16 -9.41
N PRO A 112 -5.86 6.75 -10.69
CA PRO A 112 -4.62 6.81 -11.44
C PRO A 112 -4.24 8.27 -11.70
N MET A 113 -2.99 8.62 -11.44
CA MET A 113 -2.46 9.97 -11.70
C MET A 113 -1.04 9.88 -12.26
N ASN A 114 -0.58 10.96 -12.90
CA ASN A 114 0.78 11.02 -13.44
C ASN A 114 1.80 10.89 -12.30
N ILE A 115 2.92 10.24 -12.56
CA ILE A 115 4.00 10.07 -11.57
C ILE A 115 4.51 11.42 -11.06
N SER A 116 4.64 12.44 -11.92
CA SER A 116 5.09 13.78 -11.49
C SER A 116 4.12 14.49 -10.54
N GLU A 117 2.81 14.33 -10.78
CA GLU A 117 1.76 14.86 -9.91
C GLU A 117 1.72 14.10 -8.58
N PHE A 118 1.81 12.77 -8.65
CA PHE A 118 1.89 11.91 -7.47
C PHE A 118 3.05 12.32 -6.57
N GLU A 119 4.26 12.43 -7.12
CA GLU A 119 5.46 12.86 -6.37
C GLU A 119 5.28 14.22 -5.71
N ARG A 120 4.63 15.16 -6.39
CA ARG A 120 4.35 16.49 -5.83
C ARG A 120 3.43 16.39 -4.61
N LEU A 121 2.42 15.53 -4.66
CA LEU A 121 1.45 15.34 -3.57
C LEU A 121 2.03 14.52 -2.41
N THR A 122 2.91 13.56 -2.69
CA THR A 122 3.44 12.64 -1.67
C THR A 122 4.79 13.05 -1.09
N LYS A 123 5.38 14.16 -1.56
CA LYS A 123 6.71 14.63 -1.15
C LYS A 123 6.92 14.78 0.36
N GLU A 124 5.85 15.09 1.11
CA GLU A 124 5.91 15.39 2.55
C GLU A 124 5.38 14.25 3.44
N ILE A 125 4.99 13.11 2.86
CA ILE A 125 4.55 11.90 3.58
C ILE A 125 5.78 11.08 3.98
#